data_AF-A0A0E0BIX4-F1
#
_entry.id   AF-A0A0E0BIX4-F1
#
_cell.length_a   1.000
_cell.length_b   1.000
_cell.length_c   1.000
_cell.angle_alpha   90.00
_cell.angle_beta   90.00
_cell.angle_gamma   90.00
#
_symmetry.space_group_name_H-M   'P 1'
#
loop_
_entity.id
_entity.type
_entity.pdbx_description
1 polymer ?
#
loop_
_entity_poly.entity_id
_entity_poly.type
_entity_poly.pdbx_seq_one_letter_code
_entity_poly.pdbx_strand_id
1 'polypeptide(L)'
;MIVPTLTLAIDESNGSEEKPFFNLKHAKETCGEKYSAPSNAQCAHSVQAINDKASRVLLKIWANDETVRESLGVQKGTVGEWKRCNRDIDYHRDVRSTVEYHLTLMRKGYRAIIYSGDHDSRVPSISTQAWIRLLNLSIADDWRPWYVDGQVAGFTRSYASNNLTYATVKGAGHTAAEYKPKECQEMFARWISGTPL
;
A
#
# COMPACT_ATOMS: atom_id res chain seq x y z
N MET A 1 -12.22 7.78 -15.85
CA MET A 1 -11.23 6.81 -16.36
C MET A 1 -11.92 5.47 -16.44
N ILE A 2 -12.37 5.08 -17.62
CA ILE A 2 -13.04 3.80 -17.88
C ILE A 2 -11.92 2.79 -18.07
N VAL A 3 -11.78 1.84 -17.14
CA VAL A 3 -10.90 0.67 -17.35
C VAL A 3 -11.65 -0.24 -18.32
N PRO A 4 -11.18 -0.43 -19.57
CA PRO A 4 -11.82 -1.37 -20.47
C PRO A 4 -11.65 -2.77 -19.89
N THR A 5 -12.73 -3.54 -19.90
CA THR A 5 -12.74 -4.98 -19.63
C THR A 5 -11.80 -5.66 -20.62
N LEU A 6 -10.53 -5.84 -20.24
CA LEU A 6 -9.58 -6.61 -21.03
C LEU A 6 -9.81 -8.09 -20.74
N THR A 7 -10.45 -8.78 -21.68
CA THR A 7 -10.53 -10.23 -21.73
C THR A 7 -9.14 -10.82 -21.54
N LEU A 8 -8.98 -11.71 -20.55
CA LEU A 8 -7.76 -12.49 -20.34
C LEU A 8 -7.50 -13.34 -21.59
N ALA A 9 -6.71 -12.81 -22.54
CA ALA A 9 -6.06 -13.62 -23.54
C ALA A 9 -4.93 -14.37 -22.83
N ILE A 10 -5.18 -15.65 -22.55
CA ILE A 10 -4.13 -16.61 -22.21
C ILE A 10 -3.39 -16.85 -23.52
N ASP A 11 -2.26 -16.16 -23.71
CA ASP A 11 -1.35 -16.48 -24.81
C ASP A 11 -0.62 -17.78 -24.47
N GLU A 12 -0.83 -18.82 -25.29
CA GLU A 12 -0.14 -20.12 -25.22
C GLU A 12 1.18 -20.08 -26.03
N SER A 13 1.96 -19.01 -25.90
CA SER A 13 3.29 -18.95 -26.51
C SER A 13 4.35 -19.51 -25.56
N ASN A 14 4.98 -20.62 -26.01
CA ASN A 14 6.05 -21.32 -25.33
C ASN A 14 7.29 -20.42 -25.14
N GLY A 15 7.46 -19.89 -23.94
CA GLY A 15 8.68 -19.22 -23.48
C GLY A 15 8.83 -19.47 -21.98
N SER A 16 10.05 -19.71 -21.53
CA SER A 16 10.44 -20.13 -20.18
C SER A 16 10.24 -19.06 -19.10
N GLU A 17 9.05 -18.49 -18.97
CA GLU A 17 8.67 -17.61 -17.86
C GLU A 17 7.87 -18.41 -16.83
N GLU A 18 8.23 -18.31 -15.55
CA GLU A 18 7.47 -18.87 -14.43
C GLU A 18 5.99 -18.48 -14.57
N LYS A 19 5.15 -19.44 -14.94
CA LYS A 19 3.69 -19.25 -14.97
C LYS A 19 3.28 -18.73 -13.59
N PRO A 20 2.65 -17.56 -13.48
CA PRO A 20 2.22 -17.04 -12.19
C PRO A 20 1.24 -18.06 -11.58
N PHE A 21 1.68 -18.75 -10.53
CA PHE A 21 0.84 -19.67 -9.76
C PHE A 21 -0.22 -18.83 -9.04
N PHE A 22 -1.33 -18.57 -9.73
CA PHE A 22 -2.56 -18.09 -9.14
C PHE A 22 -3.15 -19.24 -8.31
N ASN A 23 -3.45 -19.01 -7.03
CA ASN A 23 -4.11 -20.02 -6.19
C ASN A 23 -5.61 -20.05 -6.53
N LEU A 24 -5.90 -20.47 -7.76
CA LEU A 24 -7.26 -20.53 -8.31
C LEU A 24 -8.08 -21.62 -7.62
N LYS A 25 -7.44 -22.65 -7.04
CA LYS A 25 -8.13 -23.74 -6.35
C LYS A 25 -8.88 -23.23 -5.11
N HIS A 26 -8.21 -22.49 -4.25
CA HIS A 26 -8.84 -21.93 -3.05
C HIS A 26 -9.92 -20.88 -3.39
N ALA A 27 -9.69 -20.08 -4.43
CA ALA A 27 -10.69 -19.11 -4.90
C ALA A 27 -11.93 -19.80 -5.49
N LYS A 28 -11.77 -20.90 -6.23
CA LYS A 28 -12.89 -21.71 -6.75
C LYS A 28 -13.75 -22.27 -5.61
N GLU A 29 -13.10 -22.83 -4.59
CA GLU A 29 -13.77 -23.39 -3.40
C GLU A 29 -14.51 -22.31 -2.58
N THR A 30 -13.89 -21.15 -2.38
CA THR A 30 -14.45 -20.10 -1.51
C THR A 30 -15.47 -19.19 -2.20
N CYS A 31 -15.36 -19.00 -3.52
CA CYS A 31 -16.23 -18.10 -4.30
C CYS A 31 -17.34 -18.81 -5.07
N GLY A 32 -17.33 -20.13 -5.22
CA GLY A 32 -18.33 -20.86 -6.00
C GLY A 32 -18.44 -20.33 -7.43
N GLU A 33 -17.30 -20.00 -8.04
CA GLU A 33 -17.16 -19.43 -9.39
C GLU A 33 -17.74 -18.02 -9.60
N LYS A 34 -18.17 -17.33 -8.53
CA LYS A 34 -18.65 -15.93 -8.57
C LYS A 34 -17.61 -14.97 -8.01
N TYR A 35 -16.77 -14.41 -8.88
CA TYR A 35 -15.61 -13.58 -8.49
C TYR A 35 -15.88 -12.06 -8.50
N SER A 36 -16.90 -11.59 -9.24
CA SER A 36 -17.19 -10.17 -9.43
C SER A 36 -17.89 -9.51 -8.23
N ALA A 37 -18.54 -10.31 -7.38
CA ALA A 37 -19.20 -9.87 -6.16
C ALA A 37 -18.96 -10.91 -5.06
N PRO A 38 -17.86 -10.78 -4.29
CA PRO A 38 -17.49 -11.77 -3.30
C PRO A 38 -18.62 -12.00 -2.28
N SER A 39 -19.08 -13.25 -2.20
CA SER A 39 -20.24 -13.62 -1.37
C SER A 39 -19.93 -13.72 0.13
N ASN A 40 -18.64 -13.80 0.50
CA ASN A 40 -18.16 -13.88 1.87
C ASN A 40 -16.74 -13.31 1.98
N ALA A 41 -16.27 -13.13 3.22
CA ALA A 41 -14.96 -12.55 3.50
C ALA A 41 -13.80 -13.38 2.91
N GLN A 42 -13.88 -14.71 2.98
CA GLN A 42 -12.85 -15.61 2.44
C GLN A 42 -12.73 -15.49 0.91
N CYS A 43 -13.86 -15.41 0.21
CA CYS A 43 -13.88 -15.14 -1.22
C CYS A 43 -13.32 -13.75 -1.54
N ALA A 44 -13.66 -12.72 -0.76
CA ALA A 44 -13.13 -11.37 -0.96
C ALA A 44 -11.59 -11.35 -0.81
N HIS A 45 -11.06 -12.04 0.19
CA HIS A 45 -9.62 -12.22 0.37
C HIS A 45 -8.96 -13.00 -0.77
N SER A 46 -9.58 -14.07 -1.26
CA SER A 46 -9.09 -14.86 -2.39
C SER A 46 -9.04 -14.05 -3.69
N VAL A 47 -10.11 -13.31 -3.99
CA VAL A 47 -10.19 -12.42 -5.18
C VAL A 47 -9.16 -11.31 -5.08
N GLN A 48 -9.00 -10.69 -3.90
CA GLN A 48 -7.96 -9.68 -3.68
C GLN A 48 -6.56 -10.25 -3.93
N ALA A 49 -6.25 -11.43 -3.40
CA ALA A 49 -4.94 -12.05 -3.59
C ALA A 49 -4.65 -12.40 -5.07
N ILE A 50 -5.67 -12.77 -5.84
CA ILE A 50 -5.57 -12.98 -7.29
C ILE A 50 -5.32 -11.65 -7.99
N ASN A 51 -6.09 -10.60 -7.68
CA ASN A 51 -5.93 -9.27 -8.26
C ASN A 51 -4.56 -8.66 -7.96
N ASP A 52 -4.04 -8.79 -6.74
CA ASP A 52 -2.71 -8.31 -6.36
C ASP A 52 -1.62 -9.00 -7.21
N LYS A 53 -1.75 -10.33 -7.43
CA LYS A 53 -0.84 -11.09 -8.28
C LYS A 53 -0.98 -10.72 -9.75
N ALA A 54 -2.20 -10.56 -10.25
CA ALA A 54 -2.49 -10.19 -11.63
C ALA A 54 -1.96 -8.78 -11.92
N SER A 55 -2.17 -7.85 -11.00
CA SER A 55 -1.65 -6.48 -11.05
C SER A 55 -0.13 -6.45 -11.23
N ARG A 56 0.63 -7.31 -10.53
CA ARG A 56 2.08 -7.40 -10.70
C ARG A 56 2.51 -7.85 -12.09
N VAL A 57 1.80 -8.81 -12.68
CA VAL A 57 2.07 -9.31 -14.03
C VAL A 57 1.69 -8.27 -15.07
N LEU A 58 0.49 -7.70 -14.96
CA LEU A 58 0.01 -6.63 -15.85
C LEU A 58 0.92 -5.41 -15.82
N LEU A 59 1.41 -5.02 -14.63
CA LEU A 59 2.37 -3.94 -14.48
C LEU A 59 3.70 -4.25 -15.20
N LYS A 60 4.19 -5.50 -15.12
CA LYS A 60 5.41 -5.91 -15.84
C LYS A 60 5.23 -5.79 -17.35
N ILE A 61 4.11 -6.27 -17.88
CA ILE A 61 3.79 -6.20 -19.32
C ILE A 61 3.67 -4.73 -19.74
N TRP A 62 2.84 -3.95 -19.05
CA TRP A 62 2.61 -2.55 -19.36
C TRP A 62 3.90 -1.71 -19.31
N ALA A 63 4.72 -1.88 -18.27
CA ALA A 63 5.94 -1.09 -18.09
C ALA A 63 7.07 -1.47 -19.08
N ASN A 64 6.97 -2.65 -19.72
CA ASN A 64 7.93 -3.11 -20.73
C ASN A 64 7.43 -2.97 -22.17
N ASP A 65 6.19 -2.57 -22.38
CA ASP A 65 5.67 -2.24 -23.70
C ASP A 65 6.46 -1.08 -24.33
N GLU A 66 6.88 -1.24 -25.58
CA GLU A 66 7.72 -0.24 -26.26
C GLU A 66 7.01 1.10 -26.40
N THR A 67 5.71 1.10 -26.70
CA THR A 67 4.92 2.33 -26.90
C THR A 67 4.74 3.08 -25.58
N VAL A 68 4.56 2.35 -24.48
CA VAL A 68 4.52 2.92 -23.12
C VAL A 68 5.87 3.53 -22.77
N ARG A 69 6.97 2.79 -23.01
CA ARG A 69 8.34 3.27 -22.73
C ARG A 69 8.68 4.52 -23.53
N GLU A 70 8.36 4.55 -24.82
CA GLU A 70 8.52 5.72 -25.67
C GLU A 70 7.69 6.91 -25.15
N SER A 71 6.43 6.67 -24.79
CA SER A 71 5.53 7.71 -24.26
C SER A 71 5.99 8.28 -22.91
N LEU A 72 6.64 7.47 -22.08
CA LEU A 72 7.26 7.88 -20.82
C LEU A 72 8.66 8.50 -21.01
N GLY A 73 9.16 8.59 -22.24
CA GLY A 73 10.46 9.19 -22.56
C GLY A 73 11.67 8.30 -22.22
N VAL A 74 11.48 6.99 -22.08
CA VAL A 74 12.57 6.04 -21.82
C VAL A 74 13.39 5.86 -23.10
N GLN A 75 14.62 6.38 -23.10
CA GLN A 75 15.51 6.31 -24.25
C GLN A 75 15.92 4.85 -24.56
N LYS A 76 15.71 4.41 -25.80
CA LYS A 76 16.09 3.05 -26.24
C LYS A 76 17.58 2.80 -26.00
N GLY A 77 17.89 1.63 -25.43
CA GLY A 77 19.27 1.20 -25.12
C GLY A 77 19.87 1.74 -23.81
N THR A 78 19.20 2.66 -23.10
CA THR A 78 19.74 3.24 -21.84
C THR A 78 19.46 2.40 -20.60
N VAL A 79 18.32 1.71 -20.57
CA VAL A 79 17.90 0.85 -19.47
C VAL A 79 17.28 -0.42 -20.03
N GLY A 80 17.54 -1.55 -19.37
CA GLY A 80 17.01 -2.85 -19.77
C GLY A 80 15.52 -3.04 -19.44
N GLU A 81 15.14 -4.30 -19.22
CA GLU A 81 13.81 -4.68 -18.76
C GLU A 81 13.47 -3.98 -17.45
N TRP A 82 12.29 -3.38 -17.38
CA TRP A 82 11.76 -2.82 -16.15
C TRP A 82 11.42 -3.94 -15.17
N LYS A 83 11.92 -3.81 -13.94
CA LYS A 83 11.68 -4.72 -12.83
C LYS A 83 11.03 -3.96 -11.67
N ARG A 84 9.92 -4.47 -11.14
CA ARG A 84 9.21 -3.84 -9.99
C ARG A 84 10.09 -3.66 -8.76
N CYS A 85 10.95 -4.63 -8.47
CA CYS A 85 11.94 -4.54 -7.40
C CYS A 85 13.25 -5.14 -7.90
N ASN A 86 14.30 -4.32 -7.99
CA ASN A 86 15.65 -4.81 -8.22
C ASN A 86 16.26 -5.28 -6.89
N ARG A 87 16.49 -6.59 -6.75
CA ARG A 87 17.08 -7.19 -5.55
C ARG A 87 18.59 -7.39 -5.66
N ASP A 88 19.16 -7.09 -6.82
CA ASP A 88 20.59 -7.29 -7.13
C ASP A 88 21.41 -6.05 -6.76
N ILE A 89 20.79 -5.04 -6.15
CA ILE A 89 21.46 -3.83 -5.68
C ILE A 89 22.29 -4.20 -4.44
N ASP A 90 23.59 -3.95 -4.50
CA ASP A 90 24.47 -4.01 -3.34
C ASP A 90 24.13 -2.87 -2.38
N TYR A 91 23.30 -3.18 -1.37
CA TYR A 91 22.82 -2.22 -0.40
C TYR A 91 23.35 -2.53 1.00
N HIS A 92 24.25 -1.68 1.48
CA HIS A 92 24.77 -1.73 2.84
C HIS A 92 23.81 -1.02 3.82
N ARG A 93 23.29 -1.76 4.80
CA ARG A 93 22.37 -1.24 5.83
C ARG A 93 23.16 -0.62 7.00
N ASP A 94 23.39 0.68 6.96
CA ASP A 94 24.10 1.45 7.99
C ASP A 94 23.17 2.21 8.97
N VAL A 95 21.95 2.55 8.55
CA VAL A 95 20.94 3.18 9.42
C VAL A 95 20.14 2.12 10.19
N ARG A 96 20.37 2.04 11.51
CA ARG A 96 19.66 1.09 12.40
C ARG A 96 18.32 1.59 12.92
N SER A 97 18.12 2.91 13.00
CA SER A 97 16.90 3.53 13.53
C SER A 97 16.70 4.92 12.93
N THR A 98 15.44 5.26 12.63
CA THR A 98 15.03 6.57 12.12
C THR A 98 14.36 7.46 13.18
N VAL A 99 14.23 6.98 14.42
CA VAL A 99 13.51 7.67 15.52
C VAL A 99 14.11 9.05 15.80
N GLU A 100 15.44 9.14 15.93
CA GLU A 100 16.15 10.40 16.19
C GLU A 100 16.01 11.41 15.04
N TYR A 101 15.92 10.92 13.79
CA TYR A 101 15.70 11.79 12.64
C TYR A 101 14.30 12.40 12.67
N HIS A 102 13.28 11.62 13.06
CA HIS A 102 11.93 12.16 13.25
C HIS A 102 11.91 13.21 14.36
N LEU A 103 12.57 12.96 15.50
CA LEU A 103 12.67 13.93 16.59
C LEU A 103 13.33 15.23 16.13
N THR A 104 14.40 15.13 15.34
CA THR A 104 15.13 16.28 14.80
C THR A 104 14.27 17.10 13.84
N LEU A 105 13.55 16.45 12.92
CA LEU A 105 12.66 17.13 11.98
C LEU A 105 11.49 17.80 12.69
N MET A 106 10.90 17.12 13.69
CA MET A 106 9.86 17.73 14.51
C MET A 106 10.40 18.99 15.21
N ARG A 107 11.57 18.94 15.87
CA ARG A 107 12.17 20.14 16.52
C ARG A 107 12.39 21.33 15.57
N LYS A 108 12.54 21.08 14.25
CA LYS A 108 12.65 22.12 13.22
C LYS A 108 11.30 22.70 12.75
N GLY A 109 10.18 22.21 13.28
CA GLY A 109 8.84 22.69 12.93
C GLY A 109 8.14 21.89 11.82
N TYR A 110 8.71 20.77 11.35
CA TYR A 110 8.07 19.96 10.32
C TYR A 110 6.93 19.12 10.89
N ARG A 111 5.75 19.24 10.28
CA ARG A 111 4.60 18.37 10.56
C ARG A 111 4.84 16.97 10.02
N ALA A 112 4.34 15.97 10.74
CA ALA A 112 4.43 14.57 10.34
C ALA A 112 3.09 13.86 10.45
N ILE A 113 2.84 12.92 9.54
CA ILE A 113 1.81 11.89 9.66
C ILE A 113 2.48 10.54 9.49
N ILE A 114 2.21 9.63 10.42
CA ILE A 114 2.62 8.23 10.35
C ILE A 114 1.34 7.42 10.25
N TYR A 115 1.25 6.52 9.28
CA TYR A 115 0.09 5.65 9.18
C TYR A 115 0.47 4.20 8.91
N SER A 116 -0.41 3.28 9.31
CA SER A 116 -0.22 1.85 9.10
C SER A 116 -1.53 1.19 8.69
N GLY A 117 -1.48 0.29 7.71
CA GLY A 117 -2.57 -0.67 7.53
C GLY A 117 -2.59 -1.62 8.73
N ASP A 118 -3.74 -1.81 9.37
CA ASP A 118 -3.84 -2.62 10.59
C ASP A 118 -3.75 -4.14 10.35
N HIS A 119 -3.80 -4.58 9.09
CA HIS A 119 -3.60 -5.97 8.69
C HIS A 119 -2.19 -6.25 8.15
N ASP A 120 -1.26 -5.28 8.18
CA ASP A 120 0.13 -5.52 7.81
C ASP A 120 0.86 -6.34 8.87
N SER A 121 1.35 -7.53 8.49
CA SER A 121 2.20 -8.36 9.35
C SER A 121 3.70 -8.14 9.16
N ARG A 122 4.12 -7.43 8.09
CA ARG A 122 5.53 -7.14 7.83
C ARG A 122 6.05 -5.97 8.66
N VAL A 123 5.27 -4.90 8.74
CA VAL A 123 5.54 -3.75 9.61
C VAL A 123 4.28 -3.45 10.44
N PRO A 124 4.02 -4.25 11.48
CA PRO A 124 2.76 -4.16 12.22
C PRO A 124 2.54 -2.79 12.87
N SER A 125 1.28 -2.37 12.90
CA SER A 125 0.84 -1.12 13.54
C SER A 125 1.28 -1.02 15.02
N ILE A 126 1.37 -2.15 15.73
CA ILE A 126 1.86 -2.19 17.12
C ILE A 126 3.36 -1.86 17.21
N SER A 127 4.19 -2.30 16.27
CA SER A 127 5.61 -1.97 16.19
C SER A 127 5.78 -0.47 15.91
N THR A 128 4.94 0.09 15.05
CA THR A 128 4.91 1.53 14.75
C THR A 128 4.58 2.35 16.00
N GLN A 129 3.52 1.97 16.73
CA GLN A 129 3.17 2.61 17.99
C GLN A 129 4.28 2.50 19.04
N ALA A 130 4.98 1.35 19.10
CA ALA A 130 6.04 1.14 20.07
C ALA A 130 7.18 2.14 19.89
N TRP A 131 7.64 2.39 18.67
CA TRP A 131 8.72 3.37 18.47
C TRP A 131 8.22 4.82 18.56
N ILE A 132 6.96 5.12 18.21
CA ILE A 132 6.40 6.45 18.44
C ILE A 132 6.42 6.80 19.93
N ARG A 133 6.16 5.83 20.83
CA ARG A 133 6.27 6.04 22.28
C ARG A 133 7.69 6.40 22.73
N LEU A 134 8.72 5.93 22.03
CA LEU A 134 10.12 6.29 22.33
C LEU A 134 10.41 7.78 22.10
N LEU A 135 9.60 8.48 21.30
CA LEU A 135 9.73 9.93 21.10
C LEU A 135 9.30 10.73 22.35
N ASN A 136 8.60 10.10 23.30
CA ASN A 136 8.12 10.71 24.54
C ASN A 136 7.37 12.03 24.34
N LEU A 137 6.47 12.07 23.35
CA LEU A 137 5.67 13.25 23.03
C LEU A 137 4.40 13.31 23.90
N SER A 138 4.00 14.51 24.32
CA SER A 138 2.71 14.73 24.97
C SER A 138 1.55 14.46 24.02
N ILE A 139 0.54 13.73 24.48
CA ILE A 139 -0.68 13.44 23.73
C ILE A 139 -1.53 14.72 23.71
N ALA A 140 -1.99 15.14 22.52
CA ALA A 140 -2.88 16.27 22.33
C ALA A 140 -4.34 15.82 22.14
N ASP A 141 -4.55 14.73 21.40
CA ASP A 141 -5.85 14.09 21.18
C ASP A 141 -5.65 12.59 21.26
N ASP A 142 -6.32 11.94 22.22
CA ASP A 142 -6.09 10.54 22.53
C ASP A 142 -6.74 9.61 21.50
N TRP A 143 -6.46 8.31 21.63
CA TRP A 143 -6.83 7.27 20.71
C TRP A 143 -8.34 7.20 20.46
N ARG A 144 -8.76 7.54 19.24
CA ARG A 144 -10.17 7.58 18.85
C ARG A 144 -10.36 7.10 17.40
N PRO A 145 -11.58 6.65 17.03
CA PRO A 145 -11.87 6.35 15.64
C PRO A 145 -11.83 7.61 14.76
N TRP A 146 -11.51 7.41 13.48
CA TRP A 146 -11.71 8.41 12.42
C TRP A 146 -12.59 7.80 11.31
N TYR A 147 -13.28 8.67 10.59
CA TYR A 147 -14.41 8.26 9.74
C TYR A 147 -14.29 8.77 8.31
N VAL A 148 -14.75 7.93 7.38
CA VAL A 148 -15.00 8.27 5.98
C VAL A 148 -16.40 7.76 5.66
N ASP A 149 -17.26 8.66 5.15
CA ASP A 149 -18.66 8.36 4.83
C ASP A 149 -19.44 7.67 5.95
N GLY A 150 -19.23 8.11 7.19
CA GLY A 150 -19.90 7.55 8.37
C GLY A 150 -19.42 6.15 8.78
N GLN A 151 -18.43 5.58 8.11
CA GLN A 151 -17.81 4.30 8.48
C GLN A 151 -16.45 4.52 9.15
N VAL A 152 -16.12 3.65 10.11
CA VAL A 152 -14.81 3.68 10.78
C VAL A 152 -13.73 3.31 9.75
N ALA A 153 -12.92 4.29 9.38
CA ALA A 153 -11.79 4.13 8.48
C ALA A 153 -10.52 3.69 9.21
N GLY A 154 -10.47 3.88 10.52
CA GLY A 154 -9.43 3.37 11.42
C GLY A 154 -9.40 4.13 12.73
N PHE A 155 -8.25 4.17 13.40
CA PHE A 155 -8.04 4.89 14.64
C PHE A 155 -6.90 5.89 14.52
N THR A 156 -6.95 6.97 15.29
CA THR A 156 -5.95 8.03 15.25
C THR A 156 -5.64 8.55 16.65
N ARG A 157 -4.44 9.11 16.81
CA ARG A 157 -3.98 9.87 17.97
C ARG A 157 -3.07 10.99 17.49
N SER A 158 -3.19 12.18 18.09
CA SER A 158 -2.30 13.30 17.82
C SER A 158 -1.44 13.67 19.02
N TYR A 159 -0.26 14.23 18.73
CA TYR A 159 0.73 14.64 19.73
C TYR A 159 0.98 16.14 19.61
N ALA A 160 1.21 16.80 20.76
CA ALA A 160 1.32 18.25 20.86
C ALA A 160 2.57 18.83 20.17
N SER A 161 3.66 18.05 20.07
CA SER A 161 4.88 18.51 19.40
C SER A 161 4.70 18.48 17.89
N ASN A 162 4.61 19.67 17.27
CA ASN A 162 4.54 19.89 15.82
C ASN A 162 3.45 19.08 15.09
N ASN A 163 2.34 18.78 15.79
CA ASN A 163 1.18 18.08 15.26
C ASN A 163 1.52 16.74 14.58
N LEU A 164 2.34 15.90 15.23
CA LEU A 164 2.47 14.51 14.79
C LEU A 164 1.10 13.83 14.92
N THR A 165 0.62 13.27 13.81
CA THR A 165 -0.57 12.41 13.79
C THR A 165 -0.17 10.97 13.50
N TYR A 166 -0.63 10.04 14.33
CA TYR A 166 -0.59 8.62 14.02
C TYR A 166 -1.99 8.13 13.62
N ALA A 167 -2.10 7.33 12.56
CA ALA A 167 -3.37 6.76 12.12
C ALA A 167 -3.23 5.29 11.69
N THR A 168 -4.26 4.49 11.94
CA THR A 168 -4.42 3.19 11.27
C THR A 168 -5.43 3.30 10.14
N VAL A 169 -5.29 2.44 9.14
CA VAL A 169 -6.29 2.26 8.08
C VAL A 169 -6.87 0.85 8.19
N LYS A 170 -8.15 0.77 8.53
CA LYS A 170 -8.86 -0.45 8.90
C LYS A 170 -9.01 -1.40 7.73
N GLY A 171 -8.53 -2.63 7.88
CA GLY A 171 -8.56 -3.68 6.87
C GLY A 171 -7.54 -3.47 5.74
N ALA A 172 -6.55 -2.59 5.92
CA ALA A 172 -5.52 -2.34 4.93
C ALA A 172 -4.22 -3.10 5.26
N GLY A 173 -3.52 -3.56 4.23
CA GLY A 173 -2.21 -4.22 4.35
C GLY A 173 -1.03 -3.24 4.31
N HIS A 174 0.15 -3.76 3.96
CA HIS A 174 1.41 -2.99 3.92
C HIS A 174 1.32 -1.76 3.00
N THR A 175 0.77 -1.95 1.79
CA THR A 175 0.47 -0.89 0.82
C THR A 175 -0.95 -0.37 1.04
N ALA A 176 -1.19 0.36 2.14
CA ALA A 176 -2.56 0.66 2.59
C ALA A 176 -3.49 1.26 1.50
N ALA A 177 -2.96 2.12 0.61
CA ALA A 177 -3.71 2.72 -0.48
C ALA A 177 -4.13 1.74 -1.59
N GLU A 178 -3.47 0.59 -1.73
CA GLU A 178 -3.87 -0.50 -2.63
C GLU A 178 -5.14 -1.21 -2.11
N TYR A 179 -5.26 -1.34 -0.79
CA TYR A 179 -6.41 -1.99 -0.13
C TYR A 179 -7.57 -1.03 0.15
N LYS A 180 -7.24 0.22 0.49
CA LYS A 180 -8.17 1.25 0.99
C LYS A 180 -7.87 2.62 0.34
N PRO A 181 -8.03 2.74 -0.99
CA PRO A 181 -7.65 3.94 -1.72
C PRO A 181 -8.44 5.18 -1.29
N LYS A 182 -9.74 5.03 -1.03
CA LYS A 182 -10.62 6.12 -0.61
C LYS A 182 -10.20 6.67 0.76
N GLU A 183 -10.03 5.79 1.73
CA GLU A 183 -9.65 6.15 3.10
C GLU A 183 -8.26 6.79 3.11
N CYS A 184 -7.32 6.27 2.32
CA CYS A 184 -5.98 6.87 2.22
C CYS A 184 -6.02 8.26 1.55
N GLN A 185 -6.85 8.44 0.51
CA GLN A 185 -7.02 9.73 -0.14
C GLN A 185 -7.62 10.77 0.81
N GLU A 186 -8.66 10.41 1.56
CA GLU A 186 -9.28 11.27 2.58
C GLU A 186 -8.28 11.65 3.68
N MET A 187 -7.52 10.68 4.18
CA MET A 187 -6.47 10.92 5.17
C MET A 187 -5.42 11.91 4.65
N PHE A 188 -4.94 11.71 3.41
CA PHE A 188 -3.99 12.61 2.77
C PHE A 188 -4.56 14.03 2.61
N ALA A 189 -5.78 14.15 2.06
CA ALA A 189 -6.44 15.43 1.81
C ALA A 189 -6.67 16.23 3.11
N ARG A 190 -7.10 15.56 4.18
CA ARG A 190 -7.27 16.18 5.51
C ARG A 190 -5.94 16.64 6.07
N TRP A 191 -4.91 15.78 6.01
CA TRP A 191 -3.59 16.13 6.53
C TRP A 191 -2.98 17.35 5.85
N ILE A 192 -2.97 17.40 4.51
CA ILE A 192 -2.41 18.55 3.77
C ILE A 192 -3.20 19.84 4.01
N SER A 193 -4.51 19.74 4.24
CA SER A 193 -5.37 20.90 4.51
C SER A 193 -5.34 21.34 5.97
N GLY A 194 -4.65 20.60 6.85
CA GLY A 194 -4.65 20.87 8.30
C GLY A 194 -5.95 20.50 9.01
N THR A 195 -6.82 19.73 8.36
CA THR A 195 -8.06 19.21 8.96
C THR A 195 -7.75 17.96 9.79
N PRO A 196 -8.30 17.83 11.01
CA PRO A 196 -8.19 16.59 11.78
C PRO A 196 -8.79 15.38 11.05
N LEU A 197 -8.26 14.19 11.34
CA LEU A 197 -8.85 12.92 10.88
C LEU A 197 -10.14 12.61 11.61
#